data_AF-A0A2A5BLH3-F1
#
_entry.id   AF-A0A2A5BLH3-F1
#
_cell.length_a   1.000
_cell.length_b   1.000
_cell.length_c   1.000
_cell.angle_alpha   90.00
_cell.angle_beta   90.00
_cell.angle_gamma   90.00
#
_symmetry.space_group_name_H-M   'P 1'
#
loop_
_entity.id
_entity.type
_entity.pdbx_description
1 polymer ?
#
loop_
_entity_poly.entity_id
_entity_poly.type
_entity_poly.pdbx_seq_one_letter_code
_entity_poly.pdbx_strand_id
1 'polypeptide(L)'
;MCIFGAVARFLNVDHDSSDPGVQNFEMNDLARAGFAGDDVNAGYYLTATDGSPVYRIGRTFTSVQHRAFKYDTPANKAIPGTNYLAIPTKNSVTAAITGENTPIDPDVAASTTLATQDAVVNGNWVDFTMDAVFADDDGSTNPISSMVYVEAPCDGTAVSGWAKTGAISLRQTAQEETTFKSIEILGYAPPGATVP
;
A
#
# COMPACT_ATOMS: atom_id res chain seq x y z
N MET A 1 -21.03 -1.53 -15.45
CA MET A 1 -20.05 -1.57 -14.34
C MET A 1 -19.01 -2.62 -14.67
N CYS A 2 -17.76 -2.34 -14.35
CA CYS A 2 -16.65 -3.29 -14.44
C CYS A 2 -16.02 -3.45 -13.07
N ILE A 3 -15.49 -4.63 -12.81
CA ILE A 3 -14.65 -4.91 -11.65
C ILE A 3 -13.22 -4.95 -12.14
N PHE A 4 -12.41 -4.07 -11.59
CA PHE A 4 -10.99 -4.07 -11.81
C PHE A 4 -10.32 -4.68 -10.58
N GLY A 5 -9.63 -5.81 -10.78
CA GLY A 5 -9.04 -6.59 -9.69
C GLY A 5 -7.52 -6.56 -9.71
N ALA A 6 -6.89 -6.68 -8.54
CA ALA A 6 -5.45 -6.89 -8.42
C ALA A 6 -5.10 -7.81 -7.24
N VAL A 7 -4.05 -8.60 -7.42
CA VAL A 7 -3.41 -9.41 -6.36
C VAL A 7 -1.91 -9.40 -6.63
N ALA A 8 -1.12 -9.26 -5.56
CA ALA A 8 0.32 -9.37 -5.59
C ALA A 8 0.74 -10.71 -4.96
N ARG A 9 1.75 -11.35 -5.55
CA ARG A 9 2.40 -12.54 -4.99
C ARG A 9 3.90 -12.32 -4.99
N PHE A 10 4.51 -12.40 -3.82
CA PHE A 10 5.94 -12.23 -3.61
C PHE A 10 6.65 -13.59 -3.66
N LEU A 11 7.69 -13.68 -4.48
CA LEU A 11 8.48 -14.89 -4.71
C LEU A 11 9.95 -14.59 -4.42
N ASN A 12 10.30 -14.35 -3.16
CA ASN A 12 11.64 -13.92 -2.74
C ASN A 12 12.10 -12.66 -3.48
N VAL A 13 11.43 -11.54 -3.19
CA VAL A 13 11.61 -10.28 -3.91
C VAL A 13 12.62 -9.42 -3.17
N ASP A 14 13.90 -9.64 -3.44
CA ASP A 14 14.97 -8.76 -2.98
C ASP A 14 14.84 -7.39 -3.65
N HIS A 15 14.62 -6.36 -2.84
CA HIS A 15 14.43 -5.00 -3.32
C HIS A 15 15.74 -4.22 -3.44
N ASP A 16 16.84 -4.67 -2.82
CA ASP A 16 18.10 -3.95 -2.74
C ASP A 16 19.23 -4.66 -3.49
N SER A 17 19.44 -4.25 -4.75
CA SER A 17 20.53 -4.77 -5.57
C SER A 17 21.94 -4.50 -5.02
N SER A 18 22.09 -3.65 -4.01
CA SER A 18 23.38 -3.31 -3.41
C SER A 18 23.77 -4.19 -2.23
N ASP A 19 22.83 -4.95 -1.65
CA ASP A 19 23.08 -5.85 -0.53
C ASP A 19 22.30 -7.17 -0.72
N PRO A 20 22.87 -8.17 -1.41
CA PRO A 20 22.10 -9.34 -1.84
C PRO A 20 21.49 -10.18 -0.71
N GLY A 21 20.19 -10.46 -0.82
CA GLY A 21 19.54 -11.62 -0.23
C GLY A 21 18.93 -11.44 1.17
N VAL A 22 18.79 -10.20 1.66
CA VAL A 22 18.19 -9.97 3.00
C VAL A 22 17.08 -8.92 3.05
N GLN A 23 16.78 -8.18 1.97
CA GLN A 23 15.78 -7.09 1.97
C GLN A 23 14.59 -7.45 1.08
N ASN A 24 13.66 -8.22 1.65
CA ASN A 24 12.40 -8.48 0.96
C ASN A 24 11.59 -7.19 0.81
N PHE A 25 11.00 -6.99 -0.37
CA PHE A 25 10.00 -5.94 -0.56
C PHE A 25 8.76 -6.25 0.25
N GLU A 26 8.44 -5.37 1.18
CA GLU A 26 7.25 -5.38 2.01
C GLU A 26 6.22 -4.40 1.42
N MET A 27 5.12 -4.94 0.91
CA MET A 27 4.06 -4.13 0.36
C MET A 27 3.06 -3.73 1.45
N ASN A 28 3.16 -2.49 1.89
CA ASN A 28 2.21 -1.91 2.83
C ASN A 28 0.96 -1.35 2.15
N ASP A 29 1.07 -0.93 0.89
CA ASP A 29 -0.09 -0.41 0.16
C ASP A 29 -0.09 -0.81 -1.31
N LEU A 30 -1.29 -1.09 -1.81
CA LEU A 30 -1.59 -1.25 -3.23
C LEU A 30 -2.60 -0.17 -3.64
N ALA A 31 -2.14 0.82 -4.41
CA ALA A 31 -3.00 1.88 -4.93
C ALA A 31 -3.41 1.62 -6.37
N ARG A 32 -4.65 1.96 -6.71
CA ARG A 32 -5.23 1.83 -8.05
C ARG A 32 -5.71 3.17 -8.58
N ALA A 33 -5.24 3.53 -9.77
CA ALA A 33 -5.47 4.83 -10.40
C ALA A 33 -6.58 4.78 -11.46
N GLY A 34 -7.02 5.96 -11.89
CA GLY A 34 -7.82 6.15 -13.09
C GLY A 34 -9.32 6.33 -12.83
N PHE A 35 -9.72 6.62 -11.60
CA PHE A 35 -11.13 6.72 -11.19
C PHE A 35 -11.60 8.15 -10.96
N ALA A 36 -10.90 9.14 -11.53
CA ALA A 36 -11.24 10.54 -11.34
C ALA A 36 -12.65 10.84 -11.85
N GLY A 37 -13.50 11.40 -10.97
CA GLY A 37 -14.88 11.74 -11.31
C GLY A 37 -15.85 10.55 -11.28
N ASP A 38 -15.36 9.33 -11.03
CA ASP A 38 -16.20 8.13 -10.94
C ASP A 38 -16.66 7.86 -9.50
N ASP A 39 -17.92 7.43 -9.41
CA ASP A 39 -18.45 6.72 -8.25
C ASP A 39 -17.92 5.30 -8.28
N VAL A 40 -17.25 4.89 -7.20
CA VAL A 40 -16.65 3.56 -7.11
C VAL A 40 -17.07 2.84 -5.85
N ASN A 41 -17.25 1.52 -5.96
CA ASN A 41 -17.26 0.64 -4.80
C ASN A 41 -15.90 -0.03 -4.70
N ALA A 42 -15.40 -0.23 -3.48
CA ALA A 42 -14.14 -0.91 -3.25
C ALA A 42 -14.34 -2.03 -2.22
N GLY A 43 -13.63 -3.13 -2.41
CA GLY A 43 -13.69 -4.29 -1.54
C GLY A 43 -12.47 -5.17 -1.72
N TYR A 44 -12.36 -6.19 -0.87
CA TYR A 44 -11.29 -7.17 -0.95
C TYR A 44 -11.80 -8.55 -0.57
N TYR A 45 -11.03 -9.57 -0.95
CA TYR A 45 -11.23 -10.95 -0.54
C TYR A 45 -9.89 -11.56 -0.17
N LEU A 46 -9.82 -12.16 1.02
CA LEU A 46 -8.64 -12.88 1.46
C LEU A 46 -8.56 -14.22 0.71
N THR A 47 -7.62 -14.34 -0.21
CA THR A 47 -7.51 -15.46 -1.17
C THR A 47 -6.74 -16.66 -0.63
N ALA A 48 -5.97 -16.50 0.44
CA ALA A 48 -5.14 -17.54 1.03
C ALA A 48 -5.07 -17.38 2.56
N THR A 49 -4.81 -18.48 3.27
CA THR A 49 -4.69 -18.48 4.73
C THR A 49 -3.45 -17.74 5.23
N ASP A 50 -2.39 -17.73 4.42
CA ASP A 50 -1.14 -16.99 4.57
C ASP A 50 -1.17 -15.66 3.79
N GLY A 51 -2.36 -15.16 3.49
CA GLY A 51 -2.52 -13.87 2.81
C GLY A 51 -2.59 -12.71 3.79
N SER A 52 -2.06 -11.55 3.40
CA SER A 52 -2.29 -10.33 4.19
C SER A 52 -3.75 -9.86 4.02
N PRO A 53 -4.47 -9.59 5.13
CA PRO A 53 -5.75 -8.90 5.07
C PRO A 53 -5.54 -7.44 4.62
N VAL A 54 -6.63 -6.79 4.21
CA VAL A 54 -6.66 -5.33 4.02
C VAL A 54 -7.09 -4.67 5.33
N TYR A 55 -6.25 -3.81 5.88
CA TYR A 55 -6.49 -3.05 7.10
C TYR A 55 -7.29 -1.77 6.84
N ARG A 56 -7.06 -1.13 5.68
CA ARG A 56 -7.75 0.11 5.30
C ARG A 56 -8.00 0.18 3.80
N ILE A 57 -9.10 0.82 3.43
CA ILE A 57 -9.39 1.24 2.06
C ILE A 57 -9.70 2.74 2.07
N GLY A 58 -9.09 3.50 1.16
CA GLY A 58 -9.28 4.96 1.11
C GLY A 58 -9.26 5.54 -0.31
N ARG A 59 -9.97 6.66 -0.52
CA ARG A 59 -9.83 7.48 -1.74
C ARG A 59 -8.64 8.42 -1.58
N THR A 60 -7.43 7.91 -1.78
CA THR A 60 -6.19 8.69 -1.67
C THR A 60 -5.10 8.13 -2.57
N PHE A 61 -4.15 8.98 -2.96
CA PHE A 61 -2.90 8.56 -3.58
C PHE A 61 -1.83 8.26 -2.53
N THR A 62 -1.93 8.76 -1.30
CA THR A 62 -0.80 8.72 -0.35
C THR A 62 -0.93 7.54 0.60
N SER A 63 0.10 6.72 0.65
CA SER A 63 0.29 5.69 1.65
C SER A 63 0.92 6.34 2.87
N VAL A 64 0.29 6.16 4.02
CA VAL A 64 0.75 6.76 5.27
C VAL A 64 1.35 5.65 6.11
N GLN A 65 2.64 5.77 6.38
CA GLN A 65 3.38 4.85 7.21
C GLN A 65 2.69 4.69 8.56
N HIS A 66 2.52 3.45 8.97
CA HIS A 66 2.15 3.10 10.33
C HIS A 66 3.36 2.45 11.00
N ARG A 67 3.63 2.78 12.26
CA ARG A 67 4.61 2.06 13.07
C ARG A 67 4.02 1.71 14.42
N ALA A 68 4.37 0.52 14.90
CA ALA A 68 4.16 0.16 16.30
C ALA A 68 4.99 1.05 17.23
N PHE A 69 4.67 1.06 18.53
CA PHE A 69 5.49 1.75 19.52
C PHE A 69 6.91 1.19 19.56
N LYS A 70 7.04 -0.15 19.55
CA LYS A 70 8.29 -0.91 19.38
C LYS A 70 7.95 -2.28 18.79
N TYR A 71 8.96 -2.95 18.23
CA TYR A 71 8.81 -4.30 17.65
C TYR A 71 9.36 -5.42 18.56
N ASP A 72 9.78 -5.08 19.78
CA ASP A 72 10.39 -6.01 20.75
C ASP A 72 9.40 -6.99 21.43
N THR A 73 8.13 -6.62 21.60
CA THR A 73 7.13 -7.41 22.33
C THR A 73 5.74 -7.29 21.72
N PRO A 74 4.87 -8.31 21.86
CA PRO A 74 3.49 -8.23 21.37
C PRO A 74 2.69 -7.06 21.93
N ALA A 75 2.94 -6.67 23.19
CA ALA A 75 2.27 -5.54 23.83
C ALA A 75 2.66 -4.20 23.18
N ASN A 76 3.93 -4.04 22.81
CA ASN A 76 4.40 -2.83 22.13
C ASN A 76 4.00 -2.81 20.63
N LYS A 77 3.98 -3.98 19.96
CA LYS A 77 3.46 -4.12 18.58
C LYS A 77 1.98 -3.73 18.48
N ALA A 78 1.20 -3.91 19.55
CA ALA A 78 -0.24 -3.67 19.57
C ALA A 78 -0.66 -2.20 19.72
N ILE A 79 0.28 -1.27 19.97
CA ILE A 79 -0.02 0.16 20.12
C ILE A 79 0.77 0.98 19.10
N PRO A 80 0.21 2.08 18.57
CA PRO A 80 0.92 2.93 17.62
C PRO A 80 2.09 3.67 18.28
N GLY A 81 3.10 3.99 17.48
CA GLY A 81 4.18 4.90 17.87
C GLY A 81 3.67 6.29 18.23
N THR A 82 4.54 7.09 18.85
CA THR A 82 4.19 8.45 19.25
C THR A 82 3.84 9.30 18.03
N ASN A 83 2.64 9.88 18.03
CA ASN A 83 2.05 10.66 16.93
C ASN A 83 1.72 9.90 15.63
N TYR A 84 1.89 8.57 15.58
CA TYR A 84 1.38 7.79 14.45
C TYR A 84 -0.13 7.71 14.51
N LEU A 85 -0.77 7.80 13.34
CA LEU A 85 -2.22 7.86 13.24
C LEU A 85 -2.78 6.59 12.57
N ALA A 86 -3.82 6.02 13.16
CA ALA A 86 -4.56 4.94 12.52
C ALA A 86 -5.32 5.41 11.26
N ILE A 87 -5.73 6.68 11.25
CA ILE A 87 -6.44 7.34 10.14
C ILE A 87 -5.75 8.68 9.86
N PRO A 88 -5.26 8.93 8.64
CA PRO A 88 -4.62 10.19 8.26
C PRO A 88 -5.55 11.43 8.37
N THR A 89 -4.97 12.62 8.56
CA THR A 89 -5.68 13.85 8.97
C THR A 89 -6.21 14.78 7.86
N LYS A 90 -6.01 14.45 6.58
CA LYS A 90 -6.61 15.10 5.39
C LYS A 90 -6.06 16.51 5.08
N ASN A 91 -4.78 16.61 4.72
CA ASN A 91 -4.11 17.84 4.25
C ASN A 91 -3.78 17.85 2.73
N SER A 92 -2.86 18.72 2.29
CA SER A 92 -2.43 18.94 0.88
C SER A 92 -1.21 18.12 0.43
N VAL A 93 -1.00 16.92 0.98
CA VAL A 93 0.12 16.05 0.57
C VAL A 93 0.00 15.62 -0.89
N THR A 94 1.11 15.68 -1.62
CA THR A 94 1.24 15.18 -3.00
C THR A 94 2.19 13.99 -3.13
N ALA A 95 2.89 13.62 -2.05
CA ALA A 95 3.83 12.50 -2.04
C ALA A 95 3.10 11.15 -2.08
N ALA A 96 3.74 10.15 -2.70
CA ALA A 96 3.23 8.78 -2.76
C ALA A 96 3.26 8.08 -1.40
N ILE A 97 4.24 8.42 -0.56
CA ILE A 97 4.43 7.86 0.79
C ILE A 97 4.71 9.01 1.75
N THR A 98 4.10 8.99 2.94
CA THR A 98 4.39 9.90 4.05
C THR A 98 4.77 9.12 5.30
N GLY A 99 5.68 9.69 6.09
CA GLY A 99 6.23 9.09 7.31
C GLY A 99 7.72 9.40 7.45
N GLU A 100 8.41 8.55 8.19
CA GLU A 100 9.86 8.58 8.37
C GLU A 100 10.56 7.62 7.40
N ASN A 101 11.33 8.17 6.45
CA ASN A 101 12.06 7.37 5.44
C ASN A 101 13.42 6.88 5.96
N THR A 102 13.41 6.12 7.04
CA THR A 102 14.62 5.54 7.64
C THR A 102 14.28 4.20 8.30
N PRO A 103 15.16 3.20 8.27
CA PRO A 103 14.99 1.98 9.06
C PRO A 103 14.82 2.31 10.57
N ILE A 104 14.19 1.40 11.32
CA ILE A 104 14.07 1.49 12.78
C ILE A 104 14.39 0.15 13.44
N ASP A 105 15.25 0.17 14.46
CA ASP A 105 15.59 -1.04 15.22
C ASP A 105 14.42 -1.49 16.12
N PRO A 106 14.27 -2.79 16.42
CA PRO A 106 13.12 -3.30 17.16
C PRO A 106 12.92 -2.73 18.57
N ASP A 107 13.99 -2.29 19.23
CA ASP A 107 13.97 -1.76 20.60
C ASP A 107 13.80 -0.23 20.67
N VAL A 108 13.80 0.46 19.52
CA VAL A 108 13.65 1.91 19.41
C VAL A 108 12.17 2.29 19.44
N ALA A 109 11.83 3.24 20.31
CA ALA A 109 10.47 3.76 20.37
C ALA A 109 10.17 4.61 19.12
N ALA A 110 9.21 4.18 18.30
CA ALA A 110 8.81 4.93 17.11
C ALA A 110 8.15 6.26 17.50
N SER A 111 8.55 7.32 16.82
CA SER A 111 7.92 8.62 16.92
C SER A 111 7.94 9.32 15.56
N THR A 112 6.97 10.18 15.32
CA THR A 112 6.87 11.00 14.11
C THR A 112 6.23 12.35 14.45
N THR A 113 6.00 13.19 13.45
CA THR A 113 5.22 14.42 13.58
C THR A 113 3.84 14.24 12.94
N LEU A 114 2.86 15.04 13.32
CA LEU A 114 1.56 15.01 12.64
C LEU A 114 1.68 15.44 11.16
N ALA A 115 2.68 16.24 10.81
CA ALA A 115 2.89 16.69 9.42
C ALA A 115 3.30 15.54 8.48
N THR A 116 3.87 14.47 9.02
CA THR A 116 4.31 13.27 8.29
C THR A 116 3.30 12.13 8.35
N GLN A 117 2.12 12.33 8.95
CA GLN A 117 1.07 11.32 9.13
C GLN A 117 -0.22 11.69 8.39
N ASP A 118 -0.08 12.13 7.13
CA ASP A 118 -1.18 12.73 6.40
C ASP A 118 -1.29 12.23 4.94
N ALA A 119 -2.50 12.32 4.41
CA ALA A 119 -2.88 11.93 3.07
C ALA A 119 -4.04 12.80 2.57
N VAL A 120 -3.96 13.27 1.32
CA VAL A 120 -5.04 14.03 0.69
C VAL A 120 -6.12 13.09 0.15
N VAL A 121 -7.39 13.47 0.27
CA VAL A 121 -8.45 12.77 -0.47
C VAL A 121 -8.23 13.00 -1.96
N ASN A 122 -8.10 11.91 -2.72
CA ASN A 122 -7.88 11.95 -4.15
C ASN A 122 -8.89 11.03 -4.85
N GLY A 123 -9.79 11.64 -5.62
CA GLY A 123 -10.79 10.91 -6.38
C GLY A 123 -10.21 10.00 -7.46
N ASN A 124 -9.00 10.24 -7.95
CA ASN A 124 -8.42 9.39 -8.98
C ASN A 124 -7.94 8.02 -8.47
N TRP A 125 -7.81 7.87 -7.15
CA TRP A 125 -7.14 6.74 -6.54
C TRP A 125 -8.01 6.00 -5.54
N VAL A 126 -7.83 4.69 -5.49
CA VAL A 126 -8.29 3.82 -4.40
C VAL A 126 -7.08 3.11 -3.84
N ASP A 127 -6.80 3.32 -2.57
CA ASP A 127 -5.69 2.73 -1.85
C ASP A 127 -6.14 1.61 -0.92
N PHE A 128 -5.33 0.56 -0.83
CA PHE A 128 -5.55 -0.60 0.01
C PHE A 128 -4.32 -0.83 0.87
N THR A 129 -4.44 -0.57 2.17
CA THR A 129 -3.36 -0.79 3.14
C THR A 129 -3.39 -2.23 3.63
N MET A 130 -2.23 -2.89 3.61
CA MET A 130 -2.00 -4.29 3.98
C MET A 130 -0.55 -4.46 4.42
N ASP A 131 -0.09 -5.70 4.59
CA ASP A 131 1.28 -6.02 4.99
C ASP A 131 1.68 -7.36 4.35
N ALA A 132 2.05 -7.30 3.07
CA ALA A 132 2.34 -8.47 2.27
C ALA A 132 3.83 -8.53 1.89
N VAL A 133 4.49 -9.61 2.29
CA VAL A 133 5.94 -9.83 2.14
C VAL A 133 6.24 -11.32 2.00
N PHE A 134 7.29 -11.67 1.25
CA PHE A 134 7.69 -13.08 1.09
C PHE A 134 8.11 -13.71 2.42
N ALA A 135 9.01 -13.03 3.13
CA ALA A 135 9.46 -13.38 4.47
C ALA A 135 9.80 -12.09 5.21
N ASP A 136 9.31 -12.00 6.42
CA ASP A 136 9.43 -10.82 7.27
C ASP A 136 10.58 -10.94 8.27
N ASP A 137 10.99 -9.82 8.85
CA ASP A 137 12.10 -9.74 9.81
C ASP A 137 11.82 -10.56 11.09
N ASP A 138 10.55 -10.65 11.49
CA ASP A 138 10.08 -11.41 12.64
C ASP A 138 9.81 -12.90 12.34
N GLY A 139 10.09 -13.32 11.11
CA GLY A 139 9.91 -14.69 10.62
C GLY A 139 8.49 -15.02 10.16
N SER A 140 7.57 -14.05 10.16
CA SER A 140 6.26 -14.21 9.53
C SER A 140 6.36 -14.26 8.00
N THR A 141 5.33 -14.82 7.35
CA THR A 141 5.25 -14.88 5.89
C THR A 141 3.84 -14.57 5.44
N ASN A 142 3.65 -13.49 4.69
CA ASN A 142 2.39 -13.14 4.04
C ASN A 142 2.61 -12.93 2.53
N PRO A 143 3.05 -13.96 1.79
CA PRO A 143 3.57 -13.78 0.42
C PRO A 143 2.49 -13.43 -0.60
N ILE A 144 1.21 -13.41 -0.21
CA ILE A 144 0.08 -13.15 -1.10
C ILE A 144 -0.73 -12.00 -0.50
N SER A 145 -1.01 -10.98 -1.30
CA SER A 145 -1.96 -9.94 -0.89
C SER A 145 -3.39 -10.47 -0.92
N SER A 146 -4.29 -9.85 -0.18
CA SER A 146 -5.72 -9.97 -0.50
C SER A 146 -5.96 -9.60 -1.98
N MET A 147 -6.95 -10.24 -2.61
CA MET A 147 -7.45 -9.79 -3.90
C MET A 147 -8.26 -8.52 -3.66
N VAL A 148 -7.87 -7.42 -4.28
CA VAL A 148 -8.56 -6.14 -4.17
C VAL A 148 -9.43 -5.89 -5.38
N TYR A 149 -10.55 -5.21 -5.18
CA TYR A 149 -11.53 -4.91 -6.21
C TYR A 149 -11.92 -3.44 -6.16
N VAL A 150 -11.99 -2.82 -7.34
CA VAL A 150 -12.67 -1.54 -7.53
C VAL A 150 -13.72 -1.73 -8.61
N GLU A 151 -14.97 -1.52 -8.25
CA GLU A 151 -16.08 -1.46 -9.19
C GLU A 151 -16.28 -0.01 -9.64
N ALA A 152 -16.33 0.23 -10.95
CA ALA A 152 -16.55 1.55 -11.52
C ALA A 152 -17.38 1.49 -12.83
N PRO A 153 -17.99 2.60 -13.26
CA PRO A 153 -18.56 2.75 -14.60
C PRO A 153 -17.52 2.41 -15.68
N CYS A 154 -17.96 1.74 -16.73
CA CYS A 154 -17.11 1.35 -17.85
C CYS A 154 -17.96 0.93 -19.06
N ASP A 155 -17.33 0.86 -20.23
CA ASP A 155 -17.84 0.12 -21.39
C ASP A 155 -17.00 -1.14 -21.64
N GLY A 156 -17.40 -2.25 -21.01
CA GLY A 156 -16.71 -3.54 -21.14
C GLY A 156 -16.69 -4.13 -22.56
N THR A 157 -17.36 -3.51 -23.54
CA THR A 157 -17.34 -3.96 -24.94
C THR A 157 -16.12 -3.44 -25.72
N ALA A 158 -15.42 -2.42 -25.20
CA ALA A 158 -14.25 -1.80 -25.82
C ALA A 158 -13.08 -1.66 -24.84
N VAL A 159 -12.41 -2.77 -24.53
CA VAL A 159 -11.31 -2.85 -23.55
C VAL A 159 -9.93 -2.47 -24.11
N SER A 160 -9.83 -2.14 -25.40
CA SER A 160 -8.57 -1.70 -26.01
C SER A 160 -8.09 -0.40 -25.37
N GLY A 161 -6.84 -0.38 -24.90
CA GLY A 161 -6.24 0.81 -24.27
C GLY A 161 -6.56 1.01 -22.78
N TRP A 162 -7.20 0.04 -22.13
CA TRP A 162 -7.45 0.09 -20.68
C TRP A 162 -6.20 -0.19 -19.84
N ALA A 163 -5.23 -0.94 -20.40
CA ALA A 163 -3.96 -1.18 -19.74
C ALA A 163 -3.11 0.11 -19.79
N LYS A 164 -2.79 0.66 -18.61
CA LYS A 164 -2.02 1.89 -18.44
C LYS A 164 -0.88 1.65 -17.44
N THR A 165 0.33 2.07 -17.80
CA THR A 165 1.46 2.10 -16.85
C THR A 165 1.10 3.03 -15.70
N GLY A 166 1.46 2.66 -14.46
CA GLY A 166 1.13 3.43 -13.26
C GLY A 166 -0.29 3.24 -12.75
N ALA A 167 -1.12 2.40 -13.40
CA ALA A 167 -2.50 2.18 -12.96
C ALA A 167 -2.57 1.39 -11.64
N ILE A 168 -1.48 0.71 -11.28
CA ILE A 168 -1.28 0.10 -9.98
C ILE A 168 0.07 0.59 -9.43
N SER A 169 0.11 0.98 -8.17
CA SER A 169 1.32 1.33 -7.44
C SER A 169 1.43 0.47 -6.18
N LEU A 170 2.54 -0.25 -6.03
CA LEU A 170 2.88 -1.03 -4.84
C LEU A 170 3.86 -0.21 -4.00
N ARG A 171 3.63 -0.09 -2.70
CA ARG A 171 4.41 0.80 -1.84
C ARG A 171 4.85 0.14 -0.54
N GLN A 172 6.11 0.37 -0.20
CA GLN A 172 6.76 0.04 1.05
C GLN A 172 6.98 1.32 1.83
N THR A 173 6.59 1.33 3.10
CA THR A 173 6.48 2.52 3.94
C THR A 173 7.52 2.57 5.04
N ALA A 174 8.59 1.77 4.99
CA ALA A 174 9.60 1.73 6.05
C ALA A 174 8.98 1.43 7.43
N GLN A 175 8.06 0.46 7.53
CA GLN A 175 7.44 0.11 8.81
C GLN A 175 8.51 -0.30 9.85
N GLU A 176 9.47 -1.13 9.41
CA GLU A 176 10.56 -1.68 10.24
C GLU A 176 11.94 -1.36 9.62
N GLU A 177 12.76 -2.37 9.30
CA GLU A 177 14.15 -2.23 8.84
C GLU A 177 14.28 -1.79 7.37
N THR A 178 13.21 -1.24 6.79
CA THR A 178 13.14 -0.89 5.36
C THR A 178 13.14 0.62 5.11
N THR A 179 13.22 1.02 3.84
CA THR A 179 13.06 2.42 3.40
C THR A 179 11.88 2.55 2.45
N PHE A 180 11.46 3.77 2.15
CA PHE A 180 10.37 4.02 1.22
C PHE A 180 10.70 3.49 -0.17
N LYS A 181 9.81 2.67 -0.72
CA LYS A 181 9.87 2.23 -2.11
C LYS A 181 8.50 2.29 -2.76
N SER A 182 8.47 2.68 -4.02
CA SER A 182 7.26 2.66 -4.85
C SER A 182 7.57 1.98 -6.17
N ILE A 183 6.70 1.06 -6.57
CA ILE A 183 6.79 0.33 -7.82
C ILE A 183 5.49 0.58 -8.59
N GLU A 184 5.60 1.25 -9.73
CA GLU A 184 4.49 1.46 -10.66
C GLU A 184 4.45 0.33 -11.68
N ILE A 185 3.27 -0.28 -11.85
CA ILE A 185 3.08 -1.40 -12.77
C ILE A 185 1.92 -1.14 -13.72
N LEU A 186 1.93 -1.88 -14.83
CA LEU A 186 0.83 -1.89 -15.80
C LEU A 186 -0.43 -2.45 -15.12
N GLY A 187 -1.56 -1.76 -15.29
CA GLY A 187 -2.84 -2.24 -14.79
C GLY A 187 -4.01 -1.77 -15.64
N TYR A 188 -5.15 -2.43 -15.52
CA TYR A 188 -6.38 -2.00 -16.17
C TYR A 188 -7.04 -0.85 -15.40
N ALA A 189 -7.37 0.23 -16.13
CA ALA A 189 -8.13 1.37 -15.65
C ALA A 189 -9.32 1.67 -16.61
N PRO A 190 -10.37 2.37 -16.16
CA PRO A 190 -11.51 2.71 -17.00
C PRO A 190 -11.15 3.46 -18.31
N PRO A 191 -12.00 3.42 -19.35
CA PRO A 191 -11.83 4.24 -20.54
C PRO A 191 -11.67 5.72 -20.19
N GLY A 192 -10.73 6.41 -20.84
CA GLY A 192 -10.49 7.84 -20.58
C GLY A 192 -9.75 8.14 -19.26
N ALA A 193 -9.39 7.13 -18.47
CA ALA A 193 -8.63 7.32 -17.23
C ALA A 193 -7.31 8.06 -17.44
N THR A 194 -7.01 8.99 -16.53
CA THR A 194 -5.69 9.63 -16.42
C THR A 194 -4.92 8.95 -15.31
N VAL A 195 -3.71 8.50 -15.63
CA VAL A 195 -2.76 7.87 -14.74
C VAL A 195 -1.47 8.70 -14.81
N PRO A 196 -0.72 8.89 -13.71
CA PRO A 196 0.51 9.69 -13.73
C PRO A 196 1.54 9.19 -14.74
#